data_AF-A0A0Q0C797-F1
#
_entry.id   AF-A0A0Q0C797-F1
#
_cell.length_a   1.000
_cell.length_b   1.000
_cell.length_c   1.000
_cell.angle_alpha   90.00
_cell.angle_beta   90.00
_cell.angle_gamma   90.00
#
_symmetry.space_group_name_H-M   'P 1'
#
loop_
_entity.id
_entity.type
_entity.pdbx_description
1 polymer ?
#
loop_
_entity_poly.entity_id
_entity_poly.type
_entity_poly.pdbx_seq_one_letter_code
_entity_poly.pdbx_strand_id
1 'polypeptide(L)' 'MQLHEAFQLVEALGVGEANQLIQQEGWKLLAITQRERVGSVYVLGKAKEKAPLKVSKDLLTRAARE' A
#
# COMPACT_ATOMS: atom_id res chain seq x y z
N MET A 1 -8.59 1.90 -5.92
CA MET A 1 -7.52 0.87 -5.83
C MET A 1 -8.20 -0.43 -5.46
N GLN A 2 -8.04 -1.49 -6.25
CA GLN A 2 -8.65 -2.80 -5.96
C GLN A 2 -7.72 -3.60 -5.02
N LEU A 3 -8.27 -4.46 -4.17
CA LEU A 3 -7.54 -5.25 -3.16
C LEU A 3 -6.36 -6.07 -3.72
N HIS A 4 -6.33 -6.34 -5.03
CA HIS A 4 -5.24 -7.08 -5.70
C HIS A 4 -3.88 -6.37 -5.66
N GLU A 5 -3.81 -5.09 -5.26
CA GLU A 5 -2.55 -4.33 -5.17
C GLU A 5 -1.88 -4.42 -3.79
N ALA A 6 -2.57 -4.98 -2.78
CA ALA A 6 -2.03 -5.15 -1.44
C ALA A 6 -1.30 -6.48 -1.31
N PHE A 7 -0.01 -6.44 -0.97
CA PHE A 7 0.80 -7.62 -0.73
C PHE A 7 0.64 -8.16 0.69
N GLN A 8 0.31 -7.27 1.63
CA GLN A 8 0.00 -7.59 3.02
C GLN A 8 -1.23 -6.81 3.45
N LEU A 9 -2.01 -7.40 4.36
CA LEU A 9 -3.23 -6.83 4.93
C LEU A 9 -3.18 -6.91 6.45
N VAL A 10 -3.68 -5.87 7.12
CA VAL A 10 -3.87 -5.85 8.57
C VAL A 10 -5.19 -5.16 8.92
N GLU A 11 -5.86 -5.67 9.94
CA GLU A 11 -7.05 -5.06 10.54
C GLU A 11 -6.64 -4.32 11.80
N ALA A 12 -6.89 -3.00 11.84
CA ALA A 12 -6.68 -2.19 13.03
C ALA A 12 -8.03 -1.90 13.71
N LEU A 13 -8.08 -2.10 15.03
CA LEU A 13 -9.28 -1.96 15.85
C LEU A 13 -9.30 -0.60 16.55
N GLY A 14 -9.01 0.46 15.79
CA GLY A 14 -9.04 1.81 16.31
C GLY A 14 -8.32 2.82 15.43
N VAL A 15 -8.75 4.07 15.52
CA VAL A 15 -8.17 5.20 14.77
C VAL A 15 -6.70 5.42 15.14
N GLY A 16 -6.34 5.23 16.42
CA GLY A 16 -4.98 5.41 16.91
C GLY A 16 -3.99 4.42 16.29
N GLU A 17 -4.32 3.13 16.37
CA GLU A 17 -3.54 2.06 15.77
C GLU A 17 -3.44 2.22 14.24
N ALA A 18 -4.57 2.51 13.57
CA ALA A 18 -4.58 2.72 12.14
C ALA A 18 -3.67 3.90 11.73
N ASN A 19 -3.70 5.01 12.46
CA ASN A 19 -2.85 6.16 12.19
C ASN A 19 -1.36 5.88 12.39
N GLN A 20 -0.98 5.11 13.42
CA GLN A 20 0.41 4.71 13.61
C GLN A 20 0.91 3.87 12.43
N LEU A 21 0.15 2.85 12.02
CA LEU A 21 0.50 1.99 10.89
C LEU A 21 0.63 2.78 9.59
N ILE A 22 -0.27 3.74 9.34
CA ILE A 22 -0.23 4.57 8.14
C ILE A 22 1.00 5.49 8.14
N GLN A 23 1.24 6.19 9.25
CA GLN A 23 2.26 7.26 9.30
C GLN A 23 3.67 6.72 9.48
N GLN A 24 3.85 5.66 10.28
CA GLN A 24 5.18 5.17 10.67
C GLN A 24 5.66 4.02 9.79
N GLU A 25 4.73 3.16 9.37
CA GLU A 25 5.07 1.90 8.69
C GLU A 25 4.67 1.89 7.21
N GLY A 26 4.10 2.99 6.72
CA GLY A 26 3.76 3.20 5.31
C GLY A 26 2.58 2.35 4.84
N TRP A 27 1.71 1.90 5.75
CA TRP A 27 0.48 1.24 5.38
C TRP A 27 -0.52 2.22 4.73
N LYS A 28 -1.41 1.71 3.89
CA LYS A 28 -2.46 2.51 3.24
C LYS A 28 -3.82 1.99 3.64
N LEU A 29 -4.73 2.90 3.98
CA LEU A 29 -6.13 2.54 4.23
C LEU A 29 -6.79 2.07 2.93
N LEU A 30 -7.38 0.88 2.96
CA LEU A 30 -8.08 0.28 1.83
C LEU A 30 -9.59 0.29 2.03
N ALA A 31 -10.04 -0.03 3.24
CA ALA A 31 -11.46 -0.06 3.57
C ALA A 31 -11.68 0.22 5.05
N ILE A 32 -12.87 0.72 5.37
CA ILE A 32 -13.40 0.77 6.72
C ILE A 32 -14.63 -0.10 6.73
N THR A 33 -14.68 -1.07 7.63
CA THR A 33 -15.84 -1.95 7.82
C THR A 33 -16.41 -1.76 9.21
N GLN A 34 -17.68 -2.07 9.42
CA GLN A 34 -18.30 -2.04 10.74
C GLN A 34 -18.65 -3.45 11.16
N ARG A 35 -18.28 -3.83 12.39
CA ARG A 35 -18.66 -5.10 13.01
C ARG A 35 -19.48 -4.81 14.26
N GLU A 36 -20.64 -5.45 14.39
CA GLU A 36 -21.62 -5.17 15.46
C GLU A 36 -21.05 -5.13 16.88
N ARG A 37 -20.06 -5.97 17.18
CA ARG A 37 -19.46 -6.08 18.53
C ARG A 37 -18.15 -5.33 18.74
N VAL A 38 -17.51 -4.89 17.65
CA VAL A 38 -16.14 -4.36 17.69
C VAL A 38 -16.09 -2.90 17.22
N GLY A 39 -17.12 -2.44 16.51
CA GLY A 39 -17.19 -1.10 15.94
C GLY A 39 -16.48 -1.02 14.59
N SER A 40 -15.89 0.15 14.30
CA SER A 40 -15.18 0.40 13.04
C SER A 40 -13.85 -0.34 13.01
N VAL A 41 -13.65 -1.15 11.98
CA VAL A 41 -12.42 -1.90 11.69
C VAL A 41 -11.77 -1.29 10.44
N TYR A 42 -10.50 -0.92 10.56
CA TYR A 42 -9.73 -0.32 9.48
C TYR A 42 -8.90 -1.39 8.80
N VAL A 43 -9.16 -1.63 7.52
CA VAL A 43 -8.39 -2.59 6.71
C VAL A 43 -7.30 -1.82 6.00
N LEU A 44 -6.05 -2.08 6.37
CA LEU A 44 -4.88 -1.46 5.77
C LEU A 44 -4.14 -2.45 4.88
N GLY A 45 -3.54 -1.96 3.82
CA GLY A 45 -2.68 -2.74 2.94
C GLY A 45 -1.32 -2.12 2.73
N LYS A 46 -0.31 -2.97 2.57
CA LYS A 46 1.05 -2.57 2.19
C LYS A 46 1.31 -3.01 0.75
N ALA A 47 1.73 -2.07 -0.09
CA ALA A 47 2.15 -2.39 -1.45
C ALA A 47 3.52 -3.08 -1.38
N LYS A 48 3.75 -4.04 -2.29
CA LYS A 48 5.09 -4.59 -2.48
C LYS A 48 5.98 -3.45 -2.97
N GLU A 49 7.12 -3.21 -2.31
CA GLU A 49 8.11 -2.27 -2.82
C GLU A 49 8.47 -2.72 -4.24
N LYS A 50 8.11 -1.92 -5.24
CA LYS A 50 8.58 -2.15 -6.60
C LYS A 50 10.07 -1.89 -6.57
N ALA A 51 10.87 -2.93 -6.84
CA ALA A 51 12.31 -2.76 -7.02
C ALA A 51 12.53 -1.59 -7.99
N PRO A 52 13.45 -0.65 -7.68
CA PRO A 52 13.70 0.48 -8.56
C PRO A 52 14.02 -0.07 -9.94
N LEU A 53 13.23 0.34 -10.93
CA LEU A 53 13.49 0.02 -12.33
C LEU A 53 14.89 0.54 -12.62
N LYS A 54 15.89 -0.34 -12.66
CA LYS A 54 17.20 -0.03 -13.21
C LYS A 54 16.97 0.24 -14.69
N VAL A 55 16.68 1.49 -15.02
CA VAL A 55 16.70 1.95 -16.40
C VAL A 55 18.16 1.87 -16.83
N SER A 56 18.54 0.75 -17.44
CA SER A 56 19.85 0.62 -18.06
C SER A 56 19.97 1.74 -19.10
N LYS A 57 21.01 2.58 -18.97
CA LYS A 57 21.32 3.70 -19.88
C LYS A 57 21.35 3.28 -21.37
N ASP A 58 21.57 2.00 -21.65
CA ASP A 58 21.49 1.42 -22.99
C ASP A 58 20.13 1.56 -23.68
N LEU A 59 19.01 1.52 -22.94
CA LEU A 59 17.67 1.60 -23.52
C LEU A 59 17.32 3.04 -23.96
N LEU A 60 17.80 4.05 -23.23
CA LEU A 60 17.57 5.46 -23.56
C LEU A 60 18.37 5.90 -24.79
N THR A 61 19.53 5.29 -25.03
CA THR A 61 20.41 5.66 -26.15
C THR A 61 19.89 5.17 -27.50
N ARG A 62 19.08 4.10 -27.50
CA ARG A 62 18.47 3.54 -28.73
C ARG A 62 17.22 4.31 -29.17
N ALA A 63 16.38 4.72 -28.23
CA ALA A 63 15.18 5.50 -28.51
C ALA A 63 15.46 6.94 -29.00
N ALA A 64 16.68 7.45 -28.81
CA ALA A 64 17.09 8.77 -29.30
C ALA A 64 17.68 8.74 -30.73
N ARG A 65 17.71 7.57 -31.38
CA ARG A 65 18.28 7.36 -32.72
C ARG A 65 17.27 6.85 -33.77
N GLU A 66 16.00 6.74 -33.42
CA GLU A 66 14.87 6.50 -34.34
C GLU A 66 14.10 7.81 -34.55
#